data_AF-A0A3M7GU18-F1
#
_entry.id   AF-A0A3M7GU18-F1
#
_cell.length_a   1.000
_cell.length_b   1.000
_cell.length_c   1.000
_cell.angle_alpha   90.00
_cell.angle_beta   90.00
_cell.angle_gamma   90.00
#
_symmetry.space_group_name_H-M   'P 1'
#
loop_
_entity.id
_entity.type
_entity.pdbx_description
1 polymer ?
#
loop_
_entity_poly.entity_id
_entity_poly.type
_entity_poly.pdbx_seq_one_letter_code
_entity_poly.pdbx_strand_id
1 'polypeptide(L)'
;MITLHGFEVIRANLDGCAFSTYPLIVLCVPLRIWCRVNRVGRKGIGWDDILCIVALLLHSAFFFTCMIGLRPWLGKHAGTEVSIPHVVDFLRNLFVAQLLYTVCITLNKSTILAFYWRLFSVRSRIPILAVTAVVVAWFLSIVSFPRQLGEEY
;
A
#
# COMPACT_ATOMS: atom_id res chain seq x y z
N MET A 1 25.15 16.65 -18.36
CA MET A 1 23.87 17.28 -18.74
C MET A 1 22.75 16.25 -18.99
N ILE A 2 23.04 15.07 -19.55
CA ILE A 2 22.05 14.01 -19.82
C ILE A 2 21.51 13.34 -18.54
N THR A 3 22.32 13.19 -17.49
CA THR A 3 21.93 12.52 -16.23
C THR A 3 20.91 13.31 -15.42
N LEU A 4 21.08 14.63 -15.30
CA LEU A 4 20.15 15.50 -14.57
C LEU A 4 18.74 15.50 -15.17
N HIS A 5 18.64 15.49 -16.51
CA HIS A 5 17.35 15.44 -17.19
C HIS A 5 16.62 14.11 -16.93
N GLY A 6 17.36 12.99 -16.84
CA GLY A 6 16.77 11.68 -16.52
C GLY A 6 16.13 11.65 -15.13
N PHE A 7 16.77 12.25 -14.13
CA PHE A 7 16.25 12.29 -12.75
C PHE A 7 14.98 13.10 -12.61
N GLU A 8 14.91 14.25 -13.28
CA GLU A 8 13.72 15.10 -13.26
C GLU A 8 12.53 14.41 -13.93
N VAL A 9 12.76 13.63 -14.99
CA VAL A 9 11.70 12.81 -15.62
C VAL A 9 11.19 11.73 -14.67
N ILE A 10 12.07 11.01 -13.97
CA ILE A 10 11.66 9.98 -12.99
C ILE A 10 10.82 10.59 -11.87
N ARG A 11 11.25 11.77 -11.37
CA ARG A 11 10.52 12.51 -10.33
C ARG A 11 9.17 13.01 -10.80
N ALA A 12 9.11 13.61 -12.00
CA ALA A 12 7.86 14.10 -12.57
C ALA A 12 6.83 12.98 -12.79
N ASN A 13 7.29 11.80 -13.23
CA ASN A 13 6.41 10.63 -13.36
C ASN A 13 5.90 10.14 -12.00
N LEU A 14 6.79 10.06 -10.99
CA LEU A 14 6.40 9.68 -9.63
C LEU A 14 5.36 10.65 -9.06
N ASP A 15 5.60 11.95 -9.20
CA ASP A 15 4.70 13.01 -8.75
C ASP A 15 3.36 12.92 -9.48
N GLY A 16 3.35 12.69 -10.80
CA GLY A 16 2.13 12.51 -11.58
C GLY A 16 1.28 11.33 -11.08
N CYS A 17 1.91 10.19 -10.78
CA CYS A 17 1.22 9.03 -10.20
C CYS A 17 0.70 9.34 -8.78
N ALA A 18 1.50 9.99 -7.95
CA ALA A 18 1.17 10.34 -6.58
C ALA A 18 -0.03 11.30 -6.51
N PHE A 19 0.01 12.39 -7.28
CA PHE A 19 -1.04 13.41 -7.29
C PHE A 19 -2.31 12.97 -7.99
N SER A 20 -2.27 11.99 -8.89
CA SER A 20 -3.50 11.46 -9.51
C SER A 20 -4.20 10.44 -8.62
N THR A 21 -3.45 9.51 -8.02
CA THR A 21 -4.03 8.39 -7.27
C THR A 21 -4.47 8.75 -5.86
N TYR A 22 -3.74 9.64 -5.17
CA TYR A 22 -4.04 10.02 -3.79
C TYR A 22 -5.37 10.78 -3.61
N PRO A 23 -5.70 11.83 -4.37
CA PRO A 23 -7.01 12.47 -4.25
C PRO A 23 -8.13 11.53 -4.65
N LEU A 24 -7.90 10.64 -5.63
CA LEU A 24 -8.89 9.63 -6.03
C LEU A 24 -9.25 8.74 -4.85
N ILE A 25 -8.28 8.17 -4.15
CA ILE A 25 -8.58 7.26 -3.03
C ILE A 25 -9.20 8.00 -1.84
N VAL A 26 -8.74 9.22 -1.55
CA VAL A 26 -9.30 10.06 -0.47
C VAL A 26 -10.74 10.48 -0.76
N LEU A 27 -11.15 10.61 -2.03
CA LEU A 27 -12.54 10.92 -2.40
C LEU A 27 -13.41 9.67 -2.54
N CYS A 28 -12.91 8.62 -3.19
CA CYS A 28 -13.68 7.41 -3.47
C CYS A 28 -14.05 6.64 -2.20
N VAL A 29 -13.18 6.58 -1.18
CA VAL A 29 -13.44 5.81 0.04
C VAL A 29 -14.58 6.44 0.89
N PRO A 30 -14.57 7.75 1.19
CA PRO A 30 -15.72 8.40 1.86
C PRO A 30 -16.99 8.34 1.02
N LEU A 31 -16.90 8.53 -0.30
CA LEU A 31 -18.06 8.45 -1.19
C LEU A 31 -18.69 7.05 -1.16
N ARG A 32 -17.86 6.00 -1.18
CA ARG A 32 -18.32 4.61 -1.02
C ARG A 32 -19.10 4.41 0.28
N ILE A 33 -18.57 4.92 1.40
CA ILE A 33 -19.22 4.83 2.72
C ILE A 33 -20.54 5.62 2.70
N TRP A 34 -20.52 6.84 2.16
CA TRP A 34 -21.70 7.70 2.03
C TRP A 34 -22.81 7.02 1.23
N CYS A 35 -22.50 6.51 0.04
CA CYS A 35 -23.46 5.79 -0.80
C CYS A 35 -24.06 4.59 -0.07
N ARG A 36 -23.27 3.88 0.74
CA ARG A 36 -23.74 2.71 1.50
C ARG A 36 -24.61 3.10 2.68
N VAL A 37 -24.21 4.11 3.46
CA VAL A 37 -25.01 4.62 4.58
C VAL A 37 -26.34 5.18 4.08
N ASN A 38 -26.35 5.87 2.93
CA ASN A 38 -27.58 6.40 2.34
C ASN A 38 -28.53 5.31 1.82
N ARG A 39 -28.01 4.19 1.29
CA ARG A 39 -28.84 3.11 0.73
C ARG A 39 -29.30 2.06 1.74
N VAL A 40 -28.45 1.68 2.70
CA VAL A 40 -28.68 0.53 3.60
C VAL A 40 -28.81 0.98 5.07
N GLY A 41 -28.53 2.25 5.36
CA GLY A 41 -28.50 2.77 6.72
C GLY A 41 -27.22 2.38 7.49
N ARG A 42 -27.08 2.88 8.72
CA ARG A 42 -25.90 2.67 9.58
C ARG A 42 -25.67 1.20 9.97
N LYS A 43 -26.73 0.38 9.99
CA LYS A 43 -26.66 -1.08 10.22
C LYS A 43 -26.05 -1.84 9.04
N GLY A 44 -25.88 -1.17 7.89
CA GLY A 44 -25.27 -1.71 6.69
C GLY A 44 -23.74 -1.73 6.69
N ILE A 45 -23.07 -1.10 7.66
CA ILE A 45 -21.60 -1.05 7.72
C ILE A 45 -21.06 -2.46 7.96
N GLY A 46 -20.36 -2.99 6.96
CA GLY A 46 -19.75 -4.31 7.03
C GLY A 46 -18.28 -4.24 7.44
N TRP A 47 -17.70 -5.41 7.75
CA TRP A 47 -16.25 -5.56 7.95
C TRP A 47 -15.43 -5.03 6.77
N ASP A 48 -15.96 -5.19 5.55
CA ASP A 48 -15.44 -4.60 4.31
C ASP A 48 -15.20 -3.08 4.40
N ASP A 49 -16.15 -2.33 4.96
CA ASP A 49 -16.04 -0.87 5.04
C ASP A 49 -14.97 -0.45 6.07
N ILE A 50 -14.87 -1.17 7.19
CA ILE A 50 -13.86 -0.94 8.24
C ILE A 50 -12.45 -1.22 7.69
N LEU A 51 -12.27 -2.36 7.02
CA LEU A 51 -10.99 -2.72 6.41
C LEU A 51 -10.58 -1.70 5.34
N CYS A 52 -11.54 -1.15 4.58
CA CYS A 52 -11.27 -0.10 3.60
C CYS A 52 -10.79 1.21 4.24
N ILE A 53 -11.33 1.60 5.40
CA ILE A 53 -10.88 2.80 6.13
C ILE A 53 -9.47 2.58 6.70
N VAL A 54 -9.22 1.41 7.28
CA VAL A 54 -7.87 1.08 7.79
C VAL A 54 -6.86 1.05 6.65
N ALA A 55 -7.22 0.50 5.50
CA ALA A 55 -6.37 0.51 4.31
C ALA A 55 -6.09 1.93 3.80
N LEU A 56 -7.07 2.84 3.87
CA LEU A 56 -6.87 4.25 3.51
C LEU A 56 -5.82 4.91 4.42
N LEU A 57 -5.92 4.71 5.74
CA LEU A 57 -4.97 5.28 6.70
C LEU A 57 -3.54 4.80 6.46
N LEU A 58 -3.37 3.50 6.20
CA LEU A 58 -2.06 2.92 5.90
C LEU A 58 -1.53 3.36 4.53
N HIS A 59 -2.40 3.53 3.52
CA HIS A 59 -2.02 4.13 2.25
C HIS A 59 -1.56 5.57 2.40
N SER A 60 -2.19 6.36 3.27
CA SER A 60 -1.72 7.71 3.59
C SER A 60 -0.32 7.67 4.20
N ALA A 61 -0.07 6.78 5.17
CA ALA A 61 1.27 6.62 5.75
C ALA A 61 2.32 6.22 4.70
N PHE A 62 1.99 5.28 3.81
CA PHE A 62 2.85 4.88 2.69
C PHE A 62 3.13 6.07 1.76
N PHE A 63 2.09 6.83 1.39
CA PHE A 63 2.20 7.99 0.52
C PHE A 63 3.16 9.04 1.08
N PHE A 64 2.99 9.42 2.36
CA PHE A 64 3.88 10.40 3.00
C PHE A 64 5.31 9.89 3.11
N THR A 65 5.51 8.60 3.42
CA THR A 65 6.84 7.98 3.48
C THR A 65 7.55 8.07 2.12
N CYS A 66 6.84 7.80 1.03
CA CYS A 66 7.38 7.89 -0.33
C CYS A 66 7.69 9.34 -0.75
N MET A 67 6.79 10.29 -0.45
CA MET A 67 6.94 11.69 -0.85
C MET A 67 8.04 12.42 -0.07
N ILE A 68 8.16 12.17 1.23
CA ILE A 68 9.14 12.86 2.08
C ILE A 68 10.48 12.10 2.08
N GLY A 69 10.43 10.78 2.25
CA GLY A 69 11.62 9.95 2.47
C GLY A 69 12.33 9.49 1.20
N LEU A 70 11.59 9.31 0.09
CA LEU A 70 12.12 8.66 -1.12
C LEU A 70 12.37 9.65 -2.27
N ARG A 71 11.45 10.58 -2.51
CA ARG A 71 11.51 11.57 -3.60
C ARG A 71 12.82 12.39 -3.69
N PRO A 72 13.44 12.85 -2.58
CA PRO A 72 14.65 13.68 -2.65
C PRO A 72 15.89 12.96 -3.17
N TRP A 73 15.91 11.63 -3.03
CA TRP A 73 17.07 10.77 -3.29
C TRP A 73 16.88 9.87 -4.51
N LEU A 74 15.65 9.76 -5.01
CA LEU A 74 15.30 8.90 -6.13
C LEU A 74 16.09 9.28 -7.40
N GLY A 75 16.72 8.28 -8.01
CA GLY A 75 17.51 8.41 -9.23
C GLY A 75 19.00 8.74 -9.01
N LYS A 76 19.38 9.32 -7.86
CA LYS A 76 20.78 9.69 -7.61
C LYS A 76 21.66 8.45 -7.38
N HIS A 77 22.87 8.45 -7.94
CA HIS A 77 23.81 7.34 -7.74
C HIS A 77 24.46 7.37 -6.34
N ALA A 78 24.49 6.22 -5.67
CA ALA A 78 25.13 6.05 -4.38
C ALA A 78 26.65 6.24 -4.49
N GLY A 79 27.22 7.07 -3.61
CA GLY A 79 28.68 7.27 -3.52
C GLY A 79 29.25 8.40 -4.39
N THR A 80 28.56 8.84 -5.45
CA THR A 80 28.97 9.98 -6.27
C THR A 80 28.15 11.24 -5.98
N GLU A 81 26.83 11.12 -5.92
CA GLU A 81 25.90 12.25 -5.76
C GLU A 81 25.25 12.30 -4.36
N VAL A 82 25.36 11.22 -3.59
CA VAL A 82 24.76 11.07 -2.26
C VAL A 82 25.80 10.51 -1.30
N SER A 83 25.96 11.15 -0.14
CA SER A 83 26.85 10.67 0.91
C SER A 83 26.32 9.36 1.50
N ILE A 84 27.23 8.46 1.89
CA ILE A 84 26.92 7.16 2.49
C ILE A 84 25.86 7.22 3.62
N PRO A 85 25.89 8.17 4.57
CA PRO A 85 24.84 8.24 5.61
C PRO A 85 23.44 8.48 5.03
N HIS A 86 23.30 9.33 4.01
CA HIS A 86 21.99 9.58 3.37
C HIS A 86 21.50 8.38 2.55
N VAL A 87 22.41 7.55 2.02
CA VAL A 87 22.05 6.29 1.36
C VAL A 87 21.43 5.32 2.38
N VAL A 88 21.98 5.24 3.59
CA VAL A 88 21.43 4.39 4.66
C VAL A 88 20.03 4.86 5.07
N ASP A 89 19.85 6.17 5.26
CA ASP A 89 18.53 6.75 5.58
C ASP A 89 17.51 6.49 4.47
N PHE A 90 17.92 6.62 3.20
CA PHE A 90 17.09 6.29 2.06
C PHE A 90 16.68 4.81 2.05
N LEU A 91 17.63 3.89 2.25
CA LEU A 91 17.36 2.46 2.31
C LEU A 91 16.42 2.09 3.46
N ARG A 92 16.57 2.75 4.62
CA ARG A 92 15.68 2.57 5.77
C ARG A 92 14.25 3.03 5.44
N ASN A 93 14.09 4.19 4.82
CA ASN A 93 12.79 4.68 4.38
C ASN A 93 12.17 3.79 3.29
N LEU A 94 12.98 3.28 2.35
CA LEU A 94 12.56 2.34 1.33
C LEU A 94 12.05 1.03 1.94
N PHE A 95 12.76 0.51 2.95
CA PHE A 95 12.34 -0.68 3.67
C PHE A 95 10.99 -0.48 4.40
N VAL A 96 10.83 0.65 5.10
CA VAL A 96 9.56 1.00 5.75
C VAL A 96 8.43 1.15 4.71
N ALA A 97 8.69 1.82 3.59
CA ALA A 97 7.73 1.96 2.50
C ALA A 97 7.31 0.58 1.93
N GLN A 98 8.26 -0.34 1.75
CA GLN A 98 7.98 -1.69 1.27
C GLN A 98 7.11 -2.50 2.25
N LEU A 99 7.36 -2.39 3.55
CA LEU A 99 6.53 -3.01 4.57
C LEU A 99 5.10 -2.45 4.56
N LEU A 100 4.97 -1.13 4.53
CA LEU A 100 3.67 -0.46 4.45
C LEU A 100 2.92 -0.87 3.18
N TYR A 101 3.59 -0.90 2.03
CA TYR A 101 3.01 -1.36 0.76
C TYR A 101 2.47 -2.80 0.85
N THR A 102 3.23 -3.70 1.48
CA THR A 102 2.84 -5.10 1.65
C THR A 102 1.59 -5.24 2.52
N VAL A 103 1.48 -4.46 3.60
CA VAL A 103 0.28 -4.45 4.46
C VAL A 103 -0.91 -3.82 3.73
N CYS A 104 -0.68 -2.75 2.97
CA CYS A 104 -1.73 -2.10 2.19
C CYS A 104 -2.32 -3.05 1.15
N ILE A 105 -1.48 -3.74 0.36
CA ILE A 105 -1.97 -4.61 -0.71
C ILE A 105 -2.76 -5.81 -0.15
N THR A 106 -2.39 -6.35 1.02
CA THR A 106 -3.13 -7.44 1.67
C THR A 106 -4.47 -6.96 2.22
N LEU A 107 -4.51 -5.79 2.85
CA LEU A 107 -5.76 -5.20 3.32
C LEU A 107 -6.72 -4.89 2.17
N ASN A 108 -6.22 -4.39 1.03
CA ASN A 108 -7.06 -4.18 -0.16
C ASN A 108 -7.67 -5.49 -0.68
N LYS A 109 -6.88 -6.56 -0.76
CA LYS A 109 -7.38 -7.90 -1.13
C LYS A 109 -8.43 -8.39 -0.12
N SER A 110 -8.19 -8.21 1.18
CA SER A 110 -9.12 -8.62 2.24
C SER A 110 -10.44 -7.84 2.20
N THR A 111 -10.41 -6.56 1.82
CA THR A 111 -11.59 -5.71 1.66
C THR A 111 -12.48 -6.26 0.54
N ILE A 112 -11.92 -6.50 -0.64
CA ILE A 112 -12.64 -7.09 -1.79
C ILE A 112 -13.22 -8.46 -1.43
N LEU A 113 -12.48 -9.24 -0.66
CA LEU A 113 -12.89 -10.58 -0.25
C LEU A 113 -14.03 -10.56 0.77
N ALA A 114 -13.97 -9.66 1.75
CA ALA A 114 -15.05 -9.41 2.70
C ALA A 114 -16.31 -8.89 1.99
N PHE A 115 -16.15 -8.10 0.93
CA PHE A 115 -17.26 -7.71 0.05
C PHE A 115 -17.89 -8.92 -0.64
N TYR A 116 -17.07 -9.81 -1.24
CA TYR A 116 -17.57 -11.03 -1.89
C TYR A 116 -18.23 -12.01 -0.92
N TRP A 117 -17.71 -12.12 0.30
CA TRP A 117 -18.32 -12.95 1.35
C TRP A 117 -19.77 -12.55 1.65
N ARG A 118 -20.07 -11.25 1.55
CA ARG A 118 -21.42 -10.71 1.78
C ARG A 118 -22.30 -10.78 0.53
N LEU A 119 -21.72 -10.71 -0.66
CA LEU A 119 -22.46 -10.69 -1.93
C LEU A 119 -22.93 -12.09 -2.36
N PHE A 120 -22.14 -13.15 -2.13
CA PHE A 120 -22.47 -14.49 -2.62
C PHE A 120 -23.15 -15.39 -1.57
N SER A 121 -24.14 -16.17 -2.03
CA SER A 121 -24.79 -17.24 -1.25
C SER A 121 -23.83 -18.40 -0.97
N VAL A 122 -24.18 -19.22 0.04
CA VAL A 122 -23.35 -20.20 0.78
C VAL A 122 -22.47 -21.11 -0.10
N ARG A 123 -22.86 -21.38 -1.35
CA ARG A 123 -22.15 -22.30 -2.27
C ARG A 123 -20.80 -21.76 -2.79
N SER A 124 -20.57 -20.45 -2.79
CA SER A 124 -19.31 -19.83 -3.26
C SER A 124 -18.34 -19.46 -2.12
N ARG A 125 -18.57 -19.92 -0.88
CA ARG A 125 -17.71 -19.57 0.26
C ARG A 125 -16.35 -20.29 0.25
N ILE A 126 -16.28 -21.47 -0.35
CA ILE A 126 -15.05 -22.28 -0.43
C ILE A 126 -13.94 -21.58 -1.23
N PRO A 127 -14.16 -21.07 -2.47
CA PRO A 127 -13.13 -20.36 -3.19
C PRO A 127 -12.72 -19.05 -2.49
N ILE A 128 -13.66 -18.38 -1.81
CA ILE A 128 -13.38 -17.16 -1.04
C ILE A 128 -12.42 -17.47 0.11
N LEU A 129 -12.64 -18.57 0.85
CA LEU A 129 -11.74 -19.00 1.92
C LEU A 129 -10.37 -19.45 1.39
N ALA A 130 -10.33 -20.18 0.28
CA ALA A 130 -9.07 -20.60 -0.35
C ALA A 130 -8.22 -19.39 -0.76
N VAL A 131 -8.83 -18.38 -1.39
CA VAL A 131 -8.14 -17.14 -1.75
C VAL A 131 -7.72 -16.37 -0.49
N THR A 132 -8.54 -16.36 0.56
CA THR A 132 -8.17 -15.75 1.85
C THR A 132 -6.90 -16.40 2.40
N ALA A 133 -6.85 -17.73 2.42
CA ALA A 133 -5.70 -18.49 2.91
C ALA A 133 -4.43 -18.21 2.10
N VAL A 134 -4.54 -18.11 0.77
CA VAL A 134 -3.40 -17.74 -0.09
C VAL A 134 -2.89 -16.33 0.21
N VAL A 135 -3.79 -15.36 0.41
CA VAL A 135 -3.41 -13.98 0.74
C VAL A 135 -2.72 -13.90 2.11
N VAL A 136 -3.23 -14.64 3.11
CA VAL A 136 -2.62 -14.70 4.44
C VAL A 136 -1.29 -15.43 4.40
N ALA A 137 -1.18 -16.55 3.69
CA ALA A 137 0.07 -17.29 3.53
C ALA A 137 1.15 -16.44 2.85
N TRP A 138 0.78 -15.67 1.82
CA TRP A 138 1.69 -14.74 1.16
C TRP A 138 2.16 -13.62 2.10
N PHE A 139 1.24 -13.03 2.88
CA PHE A 139 1.58 -12.02 3.86
C PHE A 139 2.55 -12.55 4.93
N LEU A 140 2.28 -13.74 5.46
CA LEU A 140 3.14 -14.40 6.44
C LEU A 140 4.53 -14.72 5.85
N SER A 141 4.61 -15.12 4.58
CA SER A 141 5.88 -15.35 3.89
C SER A 141 6.74 -14.09 3.84
N ILE A 142 6.16 -12.95 3.45
CA ILE A 142 6.90 -11.69 3.37
C ILE A 142 7.30 -11.16 4.75
N VAL A 143 6.43 -11.30 5.75
CA VAL A 143 6.77 -10.92 7.13
C VAL A 143 7.87 -11.82 7.71
N SER A 144 7.93 -13.08 7.30
CA SER A 144 8.96 -14.02 7.74
C SER A 144 10.30 -13.80 7.04
N PHE A 145 10.30 -13.24 5.83
CA PHE A 145 11.52 -12.98 5.06
C PHE A 145 12.59 -12.14 5.80
N PRO A 146 12.27 -10.97 6.41
CA PRO A 146 13.27 -10.21 7.17
C PRO A 146 13.76 -10.92 8.44
N ARG A 147 13.02 -11.91 8.96
CA ARG A 147 13.47 -12.71 10.11
C ARG A 147 14.61 -13.66 9.71
N GLN A 148 14.63 -14.17 8.48
CA GLN A 148 15.66 -15.12 8.03
C GLN A 148 17.03 -14.46 7.83
N LEU A 149 17.08 -13.18 7.46
CA LEU A 149 18.32 -12.42 7.34
C LEU A 149 19.00 -12.10 8.69
N GLY A 150 18.27 -12.19 9.80
CA GLY A 150 18.80 -11.91 11.13
C GLY A 150 19.42 -13.11 11.84
N GLU A 151 19.25 -14.33 11.32
CA GLU A 151 19.85 -15.55 11.90
C GLU A 151 21.06 -16.08 11.13
N GLU A 152 21.42 -15.45 9.99
CA GLU A 152 22.64 -15.78 9.23
C GLU A 152 23.85 -14.88 9.58
N TYR A 153 23.77 -14.04 10.61
CA TYR A 153 24.87 -13.23 11.17
C TYR A 153 24.95 -13.38 12.69
#